data_AF-A0A7C1KL09-F1
#
_entry.id   AF-A0A7C1KL09-F1
#
_cell.length_a   1.000
_cell.length_b   1.000
_cell.length_c   1.000
_cell.angle_alpha   90.00
_cell.angle_beta   90.00
_cell.angle_gamma   90.00
#
_symmetry.space_group_name_H-M   'P 1'
#
loop_
_entity.id
_entity.type
_entity.pdbx_description
1 polymer ?
#
loop_
_entity_poly.entity_id
_entity_poly.type
_entity_poly.pdbx_seq_one_letter_code
_entity_poly.pdbx_strand_id
1 'polypeptide(L)'
;MKKTKILDLLRYWLQPRSTILKDFRDNLIGEGKTRRIFIDRGSDVLFMAHIDTNCAPELKKHAGNRLWAAGLDDRLGCALASHLAECWGVDLLLCDFEEEAKSSGQYHELKDYNWIAEFDRNGGDVVTYDLDNDEFLENLNRYFKVGWGTFSDLCMLNTTACCVNIGIGYKHAPTPMIIPPFF
;
A
#
# COMPACT_ATOMS: atom_id res chain seq x y z
N MET A 1 7.79 -6.49 15.48
CA MET A 1 7.76 -7.68 14.60
C MET A 1 9.19 -8.16 14.40
N LYS A 2 9.57 -9.40 14.74
CA LYS A 2 10.99 -9.85 14.61
C LYS A 2 11.51 -9.65 13.16
N LYS A 3 12.72 -9.11 12.98
CA LYS A 3 13.36 -8.82 11.66
C LYS A 3 13.24 -9.94 10.61
N THR A 4 13.21 -11.20 11.05
CA THR A 4 13.02 -12.37 10.17
C THR A 4 11.66 -12.33 9.45
N LYS A 5 10.60 -11.85 10.11
CA LYS A 5 9.23 -11.84 9.58
C LYS A 5 9.03 -10.87 8.41
N ILE A 6 9.62 -9.68 8.45
CA ILE A 6 9.44 -8.70 7.36
C ILE A 6 10.16 -9.12 6.08
N LEU A 7 11.30 -9.80 6.19
CA LEU A 7 12.02 -10.32 5.04
C LEU A 7 11.26 -11.46 4.36
N ASP A 8 10.68 -12.36 5.16
CA ASP A 8 9.90 -13.47 4.61
C ASP A 8 8.60 -12.96 3.96
N LEU A 9 7.96 -11.98 4.58
CA LEU A 9 6.82 -11.28 4.01
C LEU A 9 7.20 -10.58 2.69
N LEU A 10 8.28 -9.81 2.67
CA LEU A 10 8.70 -9.09 1.46
C LEU A 10 9.14 -10.05 0.35
N ARG A 11 9.78 -11.18 0.68
CA ARG A 11 10.14 -12.22 -0.31
C ARG A 11 8.93 -12.75 -1.06
N TYR A 12 7.80 -12.92 -0.37
CA TYR A 12 6.54 -13.29 -1.02
C TYR A 12 6.09 -12.21 -1.99
N TRP A 13 6.05 -10.95 -1.55
CA TRP A 13 5.57 -9.84 -2.37
C TRP A 13 6.51 -9.45 -3.52
N LEU A 14 7.80 -9.80 -3.46
CA LEU A 14 8.74 -9.66 -4.57
C LEU A 14 8.63 -10.78 -5.62
N GLN A 15 7.63 -11.67 -5.53
CA GLN A 15 7.35 -12.63 -6.59
C GLN A 15 6.73 -11.96 -7.84
N PRO A 16 6.77 -12.63 -9.00
CA PRO A 16 6.08 -12.15 -10.19
C PRO A 16 4.59 -11.90 -9.91
N ARG A 17 4.05 -10.83 -10.48
CA ARG A 17 2.62 -10.45 -10.39
C ARG A 17 1.69 -11.63 -10.66
N SER A 18 1.99 -12.46 -11.65
CA SER A 18 1.19 -13.64 -11.99
C SER A 18 1.12 -14.67 -10.87
N THR A 19 2.17 -14.84 -10.08
CA THR A 19 2.17 -15.74 -8.92
C THR A 19 1.28 -15.19 -7.82
N ILE A 20 1.40 -13.90 -7.50
CA ILE A 20 0.55 -13.23 -6.50
C ILE A 20 -0.92 -13.33 -6.90
N LEU A 21 -1.26 -12.97 -8.14
CA LEU A 21 -2.63 -13.08 -8.65
C LEU A 21 -3.19 -14.51 -8.56
N LYS A 22 -2.35 -15.53 -8.77
CA LYS A 22 -2.76 -16.93 -8.65
C LYS A 22 -3.08 -17.32 -7.21
N ASP A 23 -2.33 -16.82 -6.25
CA ASP A 23 -2.53 -17.12 -4.82
C ASP A 23 -3.77 -16.42 -4.27
N PHE A 24 -4.08 -15.22 -4.78
CA PHE A 24 -5.30 -14.47 -4.44
C PHE A 24 -6.49 -14.76 -5.36
N ARG A 25 -6.47 -15.86 -6.12
CA ARG A 25 -7.50 -16.16 -7.14
C ARG A 25 -8.94 -16.11 -6.62
N ASP A 26 -9.16 -16.54 -5.37
CA ASP A 26 -10.47 -16.63 -4.75
C ASP A 26 -10.96 -15.24 -4.27
N ASN A 27 -10.07 -14.24 -4.29
CA ASN A 27 -10.31 -12.84 -3.93
C ASN A 27 -10.20 -11.90 -5.15
N LEU A 28 -10.02 -12.44 -6.36
CA LEU A 28 -9.96 -11.62 -7.56
C LEU A 28 -11.36 -11.13 -7.95
N ILE A 29 -11.44 -9.84 -8.27
CA ILE A 29 -12.64 -9.21 -8.80
C ILE A 29 -12.28 -8.52 -10.11
N GLY A 30 -13.14 -8.66 -11.13
CA GLY A 30 -12.95 -8.05 -12.45
C GLY A 30 -11.90 -8.77 -13.31
N GLU A 31 -11.61 -8.20 -14.48
CA GLU A 31 -10.68 -8.77 -15.45
C GLU A 31 -9.95 -7.67 -16.25
N GLY A 32 -8.83 -8.03 -16.88
CA GLY A 32 -8.05 -7.07 -17.68
C GLY A 32 -7.69 -5.81 -16.89
N LYS A 33 -8.24 -4.67 -17.33
CA LYS A 33 -8.02 -3.34 -16.72
C LYS A 33 -8.82 -3.08 -15.43
N THR A 34 -9.84 -3.88 -15.15
CA THR A 34 -10.70 -3.74 -13.96
C THR A 34 -10.32 -4.72 -12.85
N ARG A 35 -9.31 -5.56 -13.08
CA ARG A 35 -8.86 -6.59 -12.14
C ARG A 35 -8.25 -5.95 -10.90
N ARG A 36 -8.71 -6.43 -9.74
CA ARG A 36 -8.21 -6.08 -8.41
C ARG A 36 -8.37 -7.26 -7.45
N ILE A 37 -7.65 -7.24 -6.34
CA ILE A 37 -7.82 -8.21 -5.26
C ILE A 37 -8.61 -7.53 -4.14
N PHE A 38 -9.65 -8.18 -3.64
CA PHE A 38 -10.40 -7.66 -2.49
C PHE A 38 -10.63 -8.74 -1.44
N ILE A 39 -10.32 -8.40 -0.19
CA ILE A 39 -10.61 -9.23 0.99
C ILE A 39 -11.50 -8.42 1.92
N ASP A 40 -12.77 -8.79 1.95
CA ASP A 40 -13.77 -8.25 2.86
C ASP A 40 -13.66 -8.94 4.23
N ARG A 41 -13.48 -8.15 5.28
CA ARG A 41 -13.53 -8.59 6.68
C ARG A 41 -14.65 -7.90 7.46
N GLY A 42 -15.48 -7.11 6.79
CA GLY A 42 -16.58 -6.35 7.39
C GLY A 42 -16.14 -5.12 8.18
N SER A 43 -14.93 -4.59 7.96
CA SER A 43 -14.41 -3.44 8.70
C SER A 43 -14.87 -2.09 8.16
N ASP A 44 -14.96 -1.05 8.99
CA ASP A 44 -15.19 0.33 8.53
C ASP A 44 -13.91 1.02 8.04
N VAL A 45 -12.80 0.27 7.94
CA VAL A 45 -11.51 0.73 7.44
C VAL A 45 -11.08 -0.12 6.25
N LEU A 46 -10.45 0.53 5.25
CA LEU A 46 -9.86 -0.12 4.09
C LEU A 46 -8.36 0.17 4.00
N PHE A 47 -7.56 -0.88 3.77
CA PHE A 47 -6.16 -0.74 3.38
C PHE A 47 -5.95 -0.97 1.89
N MET A 48 -5.09 -0.14 1.31
CA MET A 48 -4.82 -0.11 -0.14
C MET A 48 -3.33 -0.10 -0.47
N ALA A 49 -3.01 -0.68 -1.62
CA ALA A 49 -1.69 -0.68 -2.25
C ALA A 49 -1.86 -1.12 -3.72
N HIS A 50 -0.89 -0.84 -4.57
CA HIS A 50 -0.89 -1.33 -5.96
C HIS A 50 0.09 -2.48 -6.17
N ILE A 51 -0.31 -3.44 -7.01
CA ILE A 51 0.50 -4.64 -7.27
C ILE A 51 1.36 -4.50 -8.52
N ASP A 52 1.14 -3.52 -9.39
CA ASP A 52 2.03 -3.30 -10.50
C ASP A 52 3.35 -2.66 -10.04
N THR A 53 4.35 -2.75 -10.89
CA THR A 53 5.69 -2.26 -10.62
C THR A 53 6.31 -1.92 -11.97
N ASN A 54 7.01 -0.79 -12.07
CA ASN A 54 7.70 -0.37 -13.30
C ASN A 54 8.88 -1.29 -13.71
N CYS A 55 9.33 -2.20 -12.84
CA CYS A 55 10.42 -3.13 -13.10
C CYS A 55 10.16 -4.50 -12.48
N ALA A 56 10.94 -5.51 -12.88
CA ALA A 56 10.86 -6.83 -12.29
C ALA A 56 11.24 -6.78 -10.79
N PRO A 57 10.35 -7.22 -9.87
CA PRO A 57 10.66 -7.19 -8.44
C PRO A 57 11.78 -8.18 -8.09
N GLU A 58 12.75 -7.73 -7.29
CA GLU A 58 13.90 -8.56 -6.93
C GLU A 58 14.57 -8.06 -5.64
N LEU A 59 14.87 -8.96 -4.71
CA LEU A 59 15.71 -8.66 -3.56
C LEU A 59 17.19 -8.65 -3.95
N LYS A 60 17.83 -7.48 -3.94
CA LYS A 60 19.23 -7.32 -4.37
C LYS A 60 20.23 -7.50 -3.23
N LYS A 61 19.94 -6.92 -2.07
CA LYS A 61 20.85 -6.93 -0.91
C LYS A 61 20.08 -6.74 0.38
N HIS A 62 20.60 -7.35 1.44
CA HIS A 62 20.19 -7.08 2.81
C HIS A 62 21.43 -6.98 3.70
N ALA A 63 21.56 -5.89 4.46
CA ALA A 63 22.66 -5.67 5.39
C ALA A 63 22.21 -4.86 6.60
N GLY A 64 22.35 -5.44 7.79
CA GLY A 64 21.96 -4.78 9.04
C GLY A 64 20.46 -4.52 9.15
N ASN A 65 20.07 -3.25 9.07
CA ASN A 65 18.67 -2.79 9.04
C ASN A 65 18.28 -2.18 7.69
N ARG A 66 19.06 -2.45 6.63
CA ARG A 66 18.83 -1.90 5.30
C ARG A 66 18.58 -2.99 4.29
N LEU A 67 17.60 -2.74 3.43
CA LEU A 67 17.22 -3.61 2.34
C LEU A 67 17.25 -2.84 1.03
N TRP A 68 17.76 -3.50 0.00
CA TRP A 68 17.78 -3.02 -1.37
C TRP A 68 17.05 -4.02 -2.24
N ALA A 69 16.02 -3.57 -2.92
CA ALA A 69 15.24 -4.37 -3.86
C ALA A 69 14.77 -3.51 -5.03
N ALA A 70 14.47 -4.15 -6.15
CA ALA A 70 13.72 -3.58 -7.27
C ALA A 70 12.22 -3.83 -7.04
N GLY A 71 11.38 -2.92 -7.55
CA GLY A 71 9.92 -2.99 -7.39
C GLY A 71 9.46 -2.89 -5.94
N LEU A 72 10.12 -2.11 -5.08
CA LEU A 72 9.60 -1.84 -3.73
C LEU A 72 8.34 -0.98 -3.76
N ASP A 73 8.26 -0.14 -4.79
CA ASP A 73 7.10 0.63 -5.24
C ASP A 73 6.28 -0.28 -6.17
N ASP A 74 5.16 -0.87 -5.74
CA ASP A 74 4.60 -0.85 -4.37
C ASP A 74 4.48 -2.24 -3.71
N ARG A 75 5.45 -3.12 -3.97
CA ARG A 75 5.49 -4.43 -3.27
C ARG A 75 5.67 -4.31 -1.77
N LEU A 76 6.30 -3.24 -1.28
CA LEU A 76 6.42 -3.01 0.15
C LEU A 76 5.08 -2.57 0.75
N GLY A 77 4.31 -1.73 0.05
CA GLY A 77 2.96 -1.35 0.46
C GLY A 77 2.03 -2.54 0.49
N CYS A 78 2.03 -3.37 -0.57
CA CYS A 78 1.28 -4.63 -0.59
C CYS A 78 1.60 -5.53 0.63
N ALA A 79 2.89 -5.64 0.95
CA ALA A 79 3.38 -6.36 2.11
C ALA A 79 2.76 -5.84 3.41
N LEU A 80 2.92 -4.54 3.67
CA LEU A 80 2.48 -3.92 4.90
C LEU A 80 0.94 -3.90 5.01
N ALA A 81 0.26 -3.46 3.95
CA ALA A 81 -1.20 -3.42 3.88
C ALA A 81 -1.80 -4.80 4.16
N SER A 82 -1.31 -5.85 3.49
CA SER A 82 -1.81 -7.20 3.68
C SER A 82 -1.58 -7.73 5.11
N HIS A 83 -0.37 -7.53 5.65
CA HIS A 83 -0.03 -7.98 7.00
C HIS A 83 -0.85 -7.26 8.08
N LEU A 84 -0.95 -5.93 7.98
CA LEU A 84 -1.67 -5.12 8.94
C LEU A 84 -3.18 -5.37 8.84
N ALA A 85 -3.71 -5.55 7.62
CA ALA A 85 -5.12 -5.89 7.41
C ALA A 85 -5.49 -7.21 8.10
N GLU A 86 -4.63 -8.23 7.98
CA GLU A 86 -4.81 -9.49 8.70
C GLU A 86 -4.73 -9.29 10.23
N CYS A 87 -3.73 -8.55 10.70
CA CYS A 87 -3.51 -8.35 12.13
C CYS A 87 -4.63 -7.55 12.81
N TRP A 88 -5.26 -6.62 12.10
CA TRP A 88 -6.27 -5.72 12.65
C TRP A 88 -7.70 -6.04 12.20
N GLY A 89 -7.88 -7.06 11.36
CA GLY A 89 -9.20 -7.42 10.82
C GLY A 89 -9.78 -6.34 9.91
N VAL A 90 -8.92 -5.62 9.19
CA VAL A 90 -9.28 -4.51 8.29
C VAL A 90 -9.46 -5.04 6.86
N ASP A 91 -10.31 -4.39 6.06
CA ASP A 91 -10.51 -4.80 4.67
C ASP A 91 -9.26 -4.48 3.83
N LEU A 92 -9.03 -5.24 2.76
CA LEU A 92 -7.88 -5.06 1.89
C LEU A 92 -8.31 -4.95 0.43
N LEU A 93 -7.88 -3.90 -0.25
CA LEU A 93 -8.01 -3.73 -1.70
C LEU A 93 -6.62 -3.56 -2.32
N LEU A 94 -6.22 -4.46 -3.21
CA LEU A 94 -4.99 -4.32 -3.98
C LEU A 94 -5.32 -4.00 -5.43
N CYS A 95 -4.77 -2.88 -5.88
CA CYS A 95 -5.03 -2.27 -7.18
C CYS A 95 -3.95 -2.61 -8.21
N ASP A 96 -4.15 -2.12 -9.42
CA ASP A 96 -3.26 -2.30 -10.55
C ASP A 96 -3.31 -1.06 -11.45
N PHE A 97 -2.26 -0.88 -12.25
CA PHE A 97 -2.03 0.19 -13.21
C PHE A 97 -1.70 1.57 -12.61
N GLU A 98 -1.32 1.65 -11.32
CA GLU A 98 -0.89 2.91 -10.68
C GLU A 98 0.31 3.51 -11.41
N GLU A 99 1.27 2.67 -11.78
CA GLU A 99 2.51 3.08 -12.46
C GLU A 99 2.25 3.61 -13.89
N GLU A 100 1.01 3.48 -14.39
CA GLU A 100 0.52 4.09 -15.63
C GLU A 100 -0.38 5.32 -15.39
N ALA A 101 -0.36 5.89 -14.19
CA ALA A 101 -1.26 6.93 -13.72
C ALA A 101 -2.75 6.56 -13.88
N LYS A 102 -3.10 5.31 -13.56
CA LYS A 102 -4.46 4.78 -13.57
C LYS A 102 -4.69 3.98 -12.30
N SER A 103 -5.92 3.59 -12.04
CA SER A 103 -6.22 2.71 -10.90
C SER A 103 -7.29 1.72 -11.28
N SER A 104 -7.06 0.42 -11.07
CA SER A 104 -8.17 -0.55 -11.11
C SER A 104 -9.12 -0.38 -9.91
N GLY A 105 -8.70 0.34 -8.86
CA GLY A 105 -9.50 0.73 -7.71
C GLY A 105 -10.71 1.60 -8.07
N GLN A 106 -10.62 2.39 -9.15
CA GLN A 106 -11.74 3.21 -9.64
C GLN A 106 -12.99 2.39 -10.02
N TYR A 107 -12.82 1.09 -10.29
CA TYR A 107 -13.90 0.16 -10.64
C TYR A 107 -14.44 -0.61 -9.43
N HIS A 108 -13.91 -0.35 -8.22
CA HIS A 108 -14.37 -0.97 -7.01
C HIS A 108 -15.59 -0.24 -6.46
N GLU A 109 -16.68 -0.98 -6.23
CA GLU A 109 -17.85 -0.48 -5.51
C GLU A 109 -17.50 -0.45 -4.01
N LEU A 110 -17.13 0.74 -3.51
CA LEU A 110 -16.80 0.93 -2.11
C LEU A 110 -18.07 0.91 -1.26
N LYS A 111 -17.97 0.31 -0.07
CA LYS A 111 -18.91 0.58 1.02
C LYS A 111 -18.57 1.92 1.68
N ASP A 112 -19.42 2.33 2.61
CA ASP A 112 -19.25 3.55 3.40
C ASP A 112 -18.16 3.36 4.47
N TYR A 113 -16.89 3.38 4.05
CA TYR A 113 -15.75 3.35 4.96
C TYR A 113 -15.64 4.66 5.73
N ASN A 114 -15.18 4.58 6.98
CA ASN A 114 -14.75 5.75 7.74
C ASN A 114 -13.37 6.23 7.29
N TRP A 115 -12.45 5.29 7.05
CA TRP A 115 -11.05 5.55 6.73
C TRP A 115 -10.54 4.66 5.61
N ILE A 116 -9.75 5.24 4.71
CA ILE A 116 -8.99 4.50 3.70
C ILE A 116 -7.52 4.89 3.84
N ALA A 117 -6.65 3.90 4.02
CA ALA A 117 -5.21 4.11 4.10
C ALA A 117 -4.49 3.36 2.98
N GLU A 118 -3.84 4.11 2.10
CA GLU A 118 -2.95 3.60 1.07
C GLU A 118 -1.51 3.58 1.58
N PHE A 119 -0.76 2.56 1.18
CA PHE A 119 0.62 2.32 1.60
C PHE A 119 1.62 2.51 0.46
N ASP A 120 1.46 3.57 -0.33
CA ASP A 120 2.16 3.76 -1.61
C ASP A 120 3.00 5.06 -1.62
N ARG A 121 3.70 5.32 -0.51
CA ARG A 121 4.51 6.55 -0.42
C ARG A 121 5.91 6.28 0.07
N ASN A 122 6.86 6.96 -0.57
CA ASN A 122 8.23 7.00 -0.11
C ASN A 122 8.36 7.76 1.22
N GLY A 123 9.46 7.55 1.94
CA GLY A 123 9.73 8.32 3.16
C GLY A 123 8.82 7.92 4.34
N GLY A 124 8.44 8.88 5.16
CA GLY A 124 7.66 8.63 6.39
C GLY A 124 6.70 9.77 6.73
N ASP A 125 6.37 10.57 5.72
CA ASP A 125 5.31 11.56 5.77
C ASP A 125 3.96 10.91 5.43
N VAL A 126 2.89 11.65 5.62
CA VAL A 126 1.52 11.25 5.26
C VAL A 126 0.90 12.35 4.42
N VAL A 127 0.06 11.97 3.45
CA VAL A 127 -0.69 12.91 2.61
C VAL A 127 -2.16 12.56 2.67
N THR A 128 -2.99 13.59 2.64
CA THR A 128 -4.44 13.53 2.48
C THR A 128 -4.82 14.06 1.09
N TYR A 129 -5.95 13.61 0.57
CA TYR A 129 -6.43 13.95 -0.78
C TYR A 129 -7.80 14.63 -0.72
N ASP A 130 -7.84 15.81 -0.10
CA ASP A 130 -9.02 16.68 0.03
C ASP A 130 -10.22 16.05 0.79
N LEU A 131 -9.96 15.02 1.58
CA LEU A 131 -10.94 14.30 2.39
C LEU A 131 -10.59 14.39 3.89
N ASP A 132 -10.01 15.52 4.30
CA ASP A 132 -9.63 15.79 5.68
C ASP A 132 -10.37 16.99 6.27
N ASN A 133 -10.09 17.25 7.55
CA ASN A 133 -10.47 18.49 8.24
C ASN A 133 -9.34 18.87 9.21
N ASP A 134 -9.39 20.09 9.75
CA ASP A 134 -8.34 20.61 10.63
C ASP A 134 -8.06 19.72 11.85
N GLU A 135 -9.12 19.14 12.45
CA GLU A 135 -8.98 18.23 13.61
C GLU A 135 -8.27 16.93 13.20
N PHE A 136 -8.61 16.37 12.05
CA PHE A 136 -7.97 15.17 11.54
C PHE A 136 -6.50 15.41 11.20
N LEU A 137 -6.20 16.54 10.54
CA LEU A 137 -4.84 16.96 10.24
C LEU A 137 -4.01 17.19 11.50
N GLU A 138 -4.59 17.81 12.54
CA GLU A 138 -3.90 18.00 13.81
C GLU A 138 -3.57 16.65 14.47
N ASN A 139 -4.51 15.71 14.46
CA ASN A 139 -4.29 14.37 14.99
C ASN A 139 -3.24 13.59 14.18
N LEU A 140 -3.27 13.66 12.85
CA LEU A 140 -2.24 13.05 12.00
C LEU A 140 -0.84 13.63 12.28
N ASN A 141 -0.73 14.96 12.45
CA ASN A 141 0.54 15.64 12.71
C ASN A 141 1.21 15.20 14.03
N ARG A 142 0.49 14.55 14.95
CA ARG A 142 1.06 13.97 16.17
C ARG A 142 1.89 12.71 15.90
N TYR A 143 1.63 12.02 14.80
CA TYR A 143 2.25 10.74 14.45
C TYR A 143 3.12 10.82 13.20
N PHE A 144 2.75 11.68 12.25
CA PHE A 144 3.40 11.81 10.95
C PHE A 144 3.70 13.27 10.63
N LYS A 145 4.69 13.49 9.77
CA LYS A 145 4.80 14.79 9.09
C LYS A 145 3.74 14.83 7.99
N VAL A 146 2.81 15.77 8.01
CA VAL A 146 1.89 15.96 6.87
C VAL A 146 2.63 16.61 5.70
N GLY A 147 2.53 16.01 4.53
CA GLY A 147 3.21 16.39 3.30
C GLY A 147 2.28 16.98 2.25
N TRP A 148 2.82 17.20 1.05
CA TRP A 148 2.05 17.53 -0.16
C TRP A 148 2.02 16.33 -1.10
N GLY A 149 0.86 16.07 -1.69
CA GLY A 149 0.58 14.90 -2.49
C GLY A 149 1.13 14.93 -3.91
N THR A 150 1.34 13.73 -4.44
CA THR A 150 1.44 13.41 -5.87
C THR A 150 0.26 12.49 -6.22
N PHE A 151 0.11 12.09 -7.50
CA PHE A 151 -0.92 11.11 -7.88
C PHE A 151 -0.88 9.84 -6.99
N SER A 152 -2.05 9.21 -6.83
CA SER A 152 -2.29 8.03 -5.98
C SER A 152 -3.59 7.37 -6.43
N ASP A 153 -3.78 6.06 -6.16
CA ASP A 153 -5.04 5.37 -6.45
C ASP A 153 -6.23 6.04 -5.76
N LEU A 154 -6.01 6.65 -4.58
CA LEU A 154 -7.02 7.35 -3.79
C LEU A 154 -7.71 8.47 -4.57
N CYS A 155 -7.00 9.18 -5.45
CA CYS A 155 -7.58 10.26 -6.26
C CYS A 155 -8.67 9.77 -7.24
N MET A 156 -8.70 8.46 -7.52
CA MET A 156 -9.61 7.85 -8.49
C MET A 156 -10.79 7.13 -7.82
N LEU A 157 -10.85 7.13 -6.49
CA LEU A 157 -11.92 6.49 -5.74
C LEU A 157 -13.14 7.41 -5.65
N ASN A 158 -14.32 6.83 -5.83
CA ASN A 158 -15.58 7.50 -5.55
C ASN A 158 -15.97 7.24 -4.09
N THR A 159 -15.52 8.09 -3.17
CA THR A 159 -15.71 7.90 -1.72
C THR A 159 -15.87 9.22 -0.99
N THR A 160 -16.50 9.17 0.18
CA THR A 160 -16.57 10.25 1.17
C THR A 160 -15.74 9.95 2.43
N ALA A 161 -15.07 8.79 2.46
CA ALA A 161 -14.20 8.38 3.56
C ALA A 161 -13.01 9.33 3.71
N CYS A 162 -12.43 9.40 4.90
CA CYS A 162 -11.17 10.11 5.08
C CYS A 162 -10.01 9.27 4.53
N CYS A 163 -9.30 9.79 3.54
CA CYS A 163 -8.26 9.06 2.82
C CYS A 163 -6.85 9.58 3.14
N VAL A 164 -5.92 8.66 3.40
CA VAL A 164 -4.50 8.95 3.64
C VAL A 164 -3.60 8.05 2.80
N ASN A 165 -2.52 8.58 2.24
CA ASN A 165 -1.40 7.79 1.72
C ASN A 165 -0.19 7.93 2.66
N ILE A 166 0.29 6.80 3.17
CA ILE A 166 1.25 6.71 4.26
C ILE A 166 2.64 6.34 3.71
N GLY A 167 3.65 7.12 4.10
CA GLY A 167 5.05 6.83 3.84
C GLY A 167 5.52 5.55 4.51
N ILE A 168 5.99 4.58 3.73
CA ILE A 168 6.36 3.23 4.19
C ILE A 168 7.88 2.97 4.26
N GLY A 169 8.68 4.03 4.21
CA GLY A 169 10.11 4.00 4.56
C GLY A 169 11.05 3.60 3.43
N TYR A 170 10.55 3.28 2.23
CA TYR A 170 11.42 3.16 1.06
C TYR A 170 11.87 4.56 0.60
N LYS A 171 13.04 4.61 -0.04
CA LYS A 171 13.58 5.82 -0.70
C LYS A 171 13.85 5.45 -2.15
N HIS A 172 13.58 6.37 -3.09
CA HIS A 172 13.73 6.08 -4.52
C HIS A 172 15.06 5.37 -4.83
N ALA A 173 14.94 4.32 -5.64
CA ALA A 173 16.05 3.50 -6.10
C ALA A 173 17.10 4.38 -6.82
N PRO A 174 18.40 4.15 -6.59
CA PRO A 174 19.01 3.00 -5.91
C PRO A 174 19.40 3.30 -4.46
N THR A 175 18.53 3.92 -3.66
CA THR A 175 18.87 4.30 -2.28
C THR A 175 18.24 3.34 -1.26
N PRO A 176 18.96 2.90 -0.21
CA PRO A 176 18.48 1.91 0.76
C PRO A 176 17.17 2.27 1.46
N MET A 177 16.32 1.26 1.69
CA MET A 177 15.31 1.28 2.75
C MET A 177 16.01 1.25 4.11
N ILE A 178 15.56 2.05 5.07
CA ILE A 178 15.99 1.96 6.48
C ILE A 178 14.82 1.38 7.25
N ILE A 179 14.97 0.16 7.76
CA ILE A 179 14.00 -0.43 8.70
C ILE A 179 14.09 0.37 10.00
N PRO A 180 13.03 1.11 10.40
CA PRO A 180 13.04 1.90 11.62
C PRO A 180 13.21 1.00 12.86
N PRO A 181 13.82 1.51 13.95
CA PRO A 181 14.05 0.73 15.18
C PRO A 181 12.77 0.37 15.94
N PHE A 182 11.62 0.91 15.55
CA PHE A 182 10.32 0.67 16.18
C PHE A 182 9.53 -0.48 15.54
N PHE A 183 10.12 -1.23 14.60
CA PHE A 183 9.54 -2.43 13.99
C PHE A 183 10.31 -3.71 14.34
#